data_AF-A0A965SXM8-F1
#
_entry.id   AF-A0A965SXM8-F1
#
_cell.length_a   1.000
_cell.length_b   1.000
_cell.length_c   1.000
_cell.angle_alpha   90.00
_cell.angle_beta   90.00
_cell.angle_gamma   90.00
#
_symmetry.space_group_name_H-M   'P 1'
#
loop_
_entity.id
_entity.type
_entity.pdbx_description
1 polymer ?
#
loop_
_entity_poly.entity_id
_entity_poly.type
_entity_poly.pdbx_seq_one_letter_code
_entity_poly.pdbx_strand_id
1 'polypeptide(L)'
;MKSPYNEMFDEHGAPRAHYEAFHTWLGNQSQALMSLKRAEADLIFRRVGITFAVYGDDLGAERTIPFDEVPRIFTAKEWSDLESGLRQRVTALNHFIHDVYHDEAIIKAGIIPAEQIFNNAQYRPEMRHVEVPRNIYAQIAGIDIVRAGEGEFYVLEDNLRVPSGVSYMVEDRKMMMRLFPDLFQRYRVAPVEHYPDLLLECLKSVKPEGIKKPNVVVLTPGMFNSAYFEHTYLAQQMGVELVEGKDLFVKDEEVFMRTT
;
A
#
# COMPACT_ATOMS: atom_id res chain seq x y z
N MET A 1 16.99 -18.45 24.78
CA MET A 1 16.46 -17.38 23.90
C MET A 1 14.98 -17.24 24.24
N LYS A 2 14.46 -16.02 24.47
CA LYS A 2 13.01 -15.81 24.55
C LYS A 2 12.41 -16.15 23.18
N SER A 3 11.29 -16.85 23.16
CA SER A 3 10.53 -17.04 21.91
C SER A 3 10.03 -15.69 21.42
N PRO A 4 10.02 -15.44 20.10
CA PRO A 4 9.47 -14.21 19.55
C PRO A 4 7.97 -14.12 19.82
N TYR A 5 7.43 -12.90 19.88
CA TYR A 5 6.00 -12.66 20.01
C TYR A 5 5.23 -13.42 18.92
N ASN A 6 4.25 -14.23 19.34
CA ASN A 6 3.36 -14.94 18.44
C ASN A 6 1.98 -14.27 18.44
N GLU A 7 1.47 -13.96 17.25
CA GLU A 7 0.17 -13.30 17.07
C GLU A 7 -0.99 -14.17 17.55
N MET A 8 -0.89 -15.48 17.34
CA MET A 8 -1.96 -16.43 17.61
C MET A 8 -1.89 -16.98 19.02
N PHE A 9 -0.70 -17.29 19.54
CA PHE A 9 -0.50 -17.96 20.82
C PHE A 9 0.17 -17.05 21.86
N ASP A 10 -0.21 -17.21 23.13
CA ASP A 10 0.45 -16.57 24.27
C ASP A 10 1.70 -17.35 24.73
N GLU A 11 2.33 -16.87 25.80
CA GLU A 11 3.53 -17.49 26.38
C GLU A 11 3.29 -18.90 26.98
N HIS A 12 2.03 -19.27 27.20
CA HIS A 12 1.62 -20.59 27.68
C HIS A 12 1.16 -21.52 26.55
N GLY A 13 1.18 -21.05 25.29
CA GLY A 13 0.72 -21.80 24.13
C GLY A 13 -0.81 -21.82 23.97
N ALA A 14 -1.55 -21.02 24.73
CA ALA A 14 -2.99 -20.86 24.54
C ALA A 14 -3.27 -19.84 23.44
N PRO A 15 -4.33 -20.03 22.62
CA PRO A 15 -4.69 -19.03 21.62
C PRO A 15 -5.09 -17.72 22.30
N ARG A 16 -4.59 -16.59 21.79
CA ARG A 16 -5.01 -15.26 22.23
C ARG A 16 -6.49 -15.05 21.89
N ALA A 17 -7.20 -14.27 22.71
CA ALA A 17 -8.64 -14.07 22.61
C ALA A 17 -9.17 -13.76 21.19
N HIS A 18 -8.48 -12.90 20.43
CA HIS A 18 -8.90 -12.53 19.07
C HIS A 18 -8.65 -13.63 18.03
N TYR A 19 -7.80 -14.62 18.34
CA TYR A 19 -7.53 -15.78 17.51
C TYR A 19 -8.32 -17.04 17.93
N GLU A 20 -9.02 -17.06 19.07
CA GLU A 20 -9.73 -18.25 19.56
C GLU A 20 -10.71 -18.83 18.52
N ALA A 21 -11.57 -17.98 17.93
CA ALA A 21 -12.54 -18.43 16.95
C ALA A 21 -11.88 -18.98 15.67
N PHE A 22 -10.78 -18.37 15.23
CA PHE A 22 -9.97 -18.86 14.11
C PHE A 22 -9.29 -20.18 14.45
N HIS A 23 -8.69 -20.31 15.64
CA HIS A 23 -8.03 -21.53 16.10
C HIS A 23 -9.00 -22.72 16.11
N THR A 24 -10.19 -22.54 16.69
CA THR A 24 -11.24 -23.58 16.70
C THR A 24 -11.72 -23.88 15.29
N TRP A 25 -11.92 -22.87 14.44
CA TRP A 25 -12.33 -23.08 13.05
C TRP A 25 -11.28 -23.88 12.26
N LEU A 26 -10.00 -23.53 12.39
CA LEU A 26 -8.88 -24.18 11.71
C LEU A 26 -8.72 -25.63 12.16
N GLY A 27 -8.85 -25.89 13.47
CA GLY A 27 -8.78 -27.25 14.03
C GLY A 27 -9.89 -28.19 13.56
N ASN A 28 -11.01 -27.65 13.04
CA ASN A 28 -12.09 -28.43 12.46
C ASN A 28 -11.93 -28.69 10.94
N GLN A 29 -10.89 -28.13 10.30
CA GLN A 29 -10.65 -28.33 8.86
C GLN A 29 -9.85 -29.62 8.62
N SER A 30 -10.22 -30.37 7.58
CA SER A 30 -9.42 -31.51 7.14
C SER A 30 -8.21 -31.04 6.32
N GLN A 31 -7.08 -31.74 6.46
CA GLN A 31 -5.87 -31.44 5.66
C GLN A 31 -6.13 -31.54 4.15
N ALA A 32 -7.01 -32.46 3.74
CA ALA A 32 -7.40 -32.61 2.34
C ALA A 32 -8.17 -31.39 1.82
N LEU A 33 -9.10 -30.85 2.62
CA LEU A 33 -9.85 -29.65 2.26
C LEU A 33 -8.92 -28.42 2.17
N MET A 34 -8.02 -28.23 3.14
CA MET A 34 -7.06 -27.12 3.11
C MET A 34 -6.12 -27.20 1.91
N SER A 35 -5.62 -28.41 1.58
CA SER A 35 -4.79 -28.61 0.38
C SER A 35 -5.55 -28.28 -0.91
N LEU A 36 -6.83 -28.65 -1.00
CA LEU A 36 -7.68 -28.31 -2.14
C LEU A 36 -7.88 -26.79 -2.26
N LYS A 37 -8.10 -26.10 -1.14
CA LYS A 37 -8.31 -24.64 -1.11
C LYS A 37 -7.05 -23.88 -1.51
N ARG A 38 -5.87 -24.35 -1.10
CA ARG A 38 -4.59 -23.81 -1.57
C ARG A 38 -4.39 -23.95 -3.07
N ALA A 39 -4.68 -25.13 -3.61
CA ALA A 39 -4.62 -25.36 -5.06
C ALA A 39 -5.64 -24.51 -5.82
N GLU A 40 -6.85 -24.30 -5.26
CA GLU A 40 -7.85 -23.38 -5.81
C GLU A 40 -7.31 -21.93 -5.82
N ALA A 41 -6.71 -21.46 -4.73
CA ALA A 41 -6.11 -20.14 -4.60
C ALA A 41 -5.03 -19.91 -5.66
N ASP A 42 -4.07 -20.84 -5.75
CA ASP A 42 -2.95 -20.77 -6.72
C ASP A 42 -3.46 -20.66 -8.16
N LEU A 43 -4.47 -21.44 -8.53
CA LEU A 43 -5.08 -21.39 -9.86
C LEU A 43 -5.77 -20.05 -10.14
N ILE A 44 -6.43 -19.47 -9.15
CA ILE A 44 -7.10 -18.17 -9.31
C ILE A 44 -6.07 -17.06 -9.41
N PHE A 45 -5.05 -17.02 -8.54
CA PHE A 45 -3.99 -16.01 -8.60
C PHE A 45 -3.26 -16.01 -9.96
N ARG A 46 -2.97 -17.19 -10.50
CA ARG A 46 -2.43 -17.33 -11.87
C ARG A 46 -3.38 -16.78 -12.95
N ARG A 47 -4.69 -16.99 -12.81
CA ARG A 47 -5.68 -16.54 -13.80
C ARG A 47 -5.92 -15.03 -13.73
N VAL A 48 -5.89 -14.45 -12.53
CA VAL A 48 -6.10 -13.01 -12.32
C VAL A 48 -4.84 -12.21 -12.69
N GLY A 49 -3.68 -12.87 -12.83
CA GLY A 49 -2.43 -12.22 -13.24
C GLY A 49 -1.73 -11.52 -12.08
N ILE A 50 -1.99 -11.95 -10.84
CA ILE A 50 -1.29 -11.47 -9.66
C ILE A 50 0.06 -12.21 -9.63
N THR A 51 0.99 -11.69 -10.42
CA THR A 51 2.34 -12.21 -10.57
C THR A 51 3.34 -11.11 -10.21
N PHE A 52 4.54 -11.52 -9.81
CA PHE A 52 5.66 -10.60 -9.60
C PHE A 52 6.81 -11.00 -10.53
N ALA A 53 7.45 -10.01 -11.13
CA ALA A 53 8.66 -10.22 -11.91
C ALA A 53 9.87 -10.34 -10.98
N VAL A 54 10.46 -11.53 -10.87
CA VAL A 54 11.70 -11.72 -10.13
C VAL A 54 12.85 -11.13 -10.94
N TYR A 55 13.47 -10.05 -10.45
CA TYR A 55 14.69 -9.51 -11.04
C TYR A 55 15.83 -10.51 -10.87
N GLY A 56 16.37 -11.04 -11.97
CA GLY A 56 17.62 -11.81 -11.98
C GLY A 56 17.62 -13.15 -12.74
N ASP A 57 16.48 -13.66 -13.18
CA ASP A 57 16.42 -14.83 -14.07
C ASP A 57 16.22 -14.37 -15.52
N ASP A 58 17.16 -14.73 -16.42
CA ASP A 58 17.13 -14.52 -17.89
C ASP A 58 15.90 -15.15 -18.62
N LEU A 59 14.90 -15.60 -17.87
CA LEU A 59 13.74 -16.33 -18.37
C LEU A 59 12.39 -15.62 -18.18
N GLY A 60 12.33 -14.42 -17.58
CA GLY A 60 11.08 -13.65 -17.51
C GLY A 60 9.88 -14.42 -16.94
N ALA A 61 10.14 -15.47 -16.15
CA ALA A 61 9.11 -16.35 -15.65
C ALA A 61 8.36 -15.64 -14.52
N GLU A 62 7.17 -15.13 -14.85
CA GLU A 62 6.20 -14.64 -13.87
C GLU A 62 5.99 -15.70 -12.77
N ARG A 63 6.27 -15.33 -11.52
CA ARG A 63 5.97 -16.20 -10.36
C ARG A 63 4.79 -15.62 -9.60
N THR A 64 3.88 -16.49 -9.17
CA THR A 64 2.83 -16.12 -8.23
C THR A 64 3.43 -15.91 -6.84
N ILE A 65 3.00 -14.86 -6.15
CA ILE A 65 3.35 -14.68 -4.74
C ILE A 65 2.68 -15.81 -3.95
N PRO A 66 3.41 -16.54 -3.08
CA PRO A 66 2.82 -17.55 -2.22
C PRO A 66 1.74 -16.93 -1.33
N PHE A 67 0.56 -17.53 -1.34
CA PHE A 67 -0.57 -17.11 -0.51
C PHE A 67 -0.68 -18.00 0.73
N ASP A 68 -0.73 -17.37 1.91
CA ASP A 68 -0.99 -18.06 3.18
C ASP A 68 -2.46 -17.84 3.59
N GLU A 69 -3.12 -18.93 3.96
CA GLU A 69 -4.54 -18.95 4.34
C GLU A 69 -4.75 -18.53 5.81
N VAL A 70 -3.67 -18.43 6.61
CA VAL A 70 -3.72 -17.97 7.99
C VAL A 70 -3.70 -16.43 8.02
N PRO A 71 -4.81 -15.76 8.36
CA PRO A 71 -4.86 -14.31 8.34
C PRO A 71 -4.05 -13.70 9.48
N ARG A 72 -3.47 -12.53 9.21
CA ARG A 72 -3.00 -11.62 10.26
C ARG A 72 -4.20 -10.82 10.80
N ILE A 73 -4.62 -11.10 12.03
CA ILE A 73 -5.79 -10.48 12.66
C ILE A 73 -5.31 -9.34 13.55
N PHE A 74 -5.82 -8.13 13.32
CA PHE A 74 -5.68 -6.99 14.22
C PHE A 74 -7.01 -6.73 14.92
N THR A 75 -6.98 -6.49 16.23
CA THR A 75 -8.14 -5.98 16.95
C THR A 75 -8.43 -4.52 16.57
N ALA A 76 -9.68 -4.09 16.76
CA ALA A 76 -10.05 -2.70 16.51
C ALA A 76 -9.23 -1.69 17.33
N LYS A 77 -8.87 -2.06 18.58
CA LYS A 77 -8.02 -1.21 19.42
C LYS A 77 -6.61 -1.09 18.87
N GLU A 78 -5.97 -2.21 18.54
CA GLU A 78 -4.62 -2.20 17.95
C GLU A 78 -4.58 -1.39 16.65
N TRP A 79 -5.59 -1.57 15.80
CA TRP A 79 -5.69 -0.82 14.55
C TRP A 79 -5.89 0.68 14.79
N SER A 80 -6.74 1.07 15.74
CA SER A 80 -6.97 2.49 16.06
C SER A 80 -5.70 3.17 16.58
N ASP A 81 -4.94 2.49 17.44
CA ASP A 81 -3.68 3.03 17.98
C ASP A 81 -2.64 3.16 16.85
N LEU A 82 -2.54 2.13 15.98
CA LEU A 82 -1.65 2.13 14.82
C LEU A 82 -2.02 3.23 13.81
N GLU A 83 -3.30 3.34 13.45
CA GLU A 83 -3.80 4.36 12.52
C GLU A 83 -3.46 5.78 13.01
N SER A 84 -3.65 6.06 14.30
CA SER A 84 -3.31 7.36 14.88
C SER A 84 -1.82 7.68 14.73
N GLY A 85 -0.95 6.72 15.03
CA GLY A 85 0.50 6.87 14.86
C GLY A 85 0.93 7.05 13.40
N LEU A 86 0.35 6.27 12.49
CA LEU A 86 0.62 6.37 11.05
C LEU A 86 0.19 7.72 10.49
N ARG A 87 -1.00 8.22 10.86
CA ARG A 87 -1.47 9.55 10.47
C ARG A 87 -0.53 10.65 10.98
N GLN A 88 -0.16 10.60 12.26
CA GLN A 88 0.78 11.55 12.83
C GLN A 88 2.11 11.57 12.05
N ARG A 89 2.67 10.39 11.77
CA ARG A 89 3.94 10.26 11.06
C ARG A 89 3.87 10.82 9.64
N VAL A 90 2.85 10.45 8.86
CA VAL A 90 2.68 10.93 7.47
C VAL A 90 2.42 12.43 7.42
N THR A 91 1.71 12.99 8.39
CA THR A 91 1.55 14.45 8.54
C THR A 91 2.89 15.13 8.79
N ALA A 92 3.70 14.62 9.71
CA ALA A 92 5.03 15.16 9.98
C ALA A 92 5.96 15.07 8.75
N LEU A 93 5.92 13.96 8.02
CA LEU A 93 6.70 13.77 6.79
C LEU A 93 6.32 14.77 5.69
N ASN A 94 5.02 15.03 5.48
CA ASN A 94 4.59 16.05 4.52
C ASN A 94 5.03 17.46 4.93
N HIS A 95 4.91 17.82 6.22
CA HIS A 95 5.42 19.10 6.72
C HIS A 95 6.95 19.23 6.56
N PHE A 96 7.68 18.14 6.82
CA PHE A 96 9.13 18.12 6.63
C PHE A 96 9.52 18.35 5.16
N ILE A 97 8.86 17.66 4.21
CA ILE A 97 9.13 17.85 2.78
C ILE A 97 8.80 19.29 2.36
N HIS A 98 7.67 19.84 2.81
CA HIS A 98 7.31 21.23 2.56
C HIS A 98 8.39 22.19 3.07
N ASP A 99 8.79 22.06 4.34
CA ASP A 99 9.77 22.91 4.99
C ASP A 99 11.12 22.89 4.26
N VAL A 100 11.62 21.71 3.90
CA VAL A 100 12.89 21.53 3.18
C VAL A 100 12.91 22.24 1.82
N TYR A 101 11.76 22.35 1.14
CA TYR A 101 11.67 23.06 -0.15
C TYR A 101 11.29 24.55 -0.01
N HIS A 102 11.02 25.04 1.20
CA HIS A 102 10.54 26.41 1.45
C HIS A 102 11.39 27.11 2.52
N ASP A 103 10.94 27.12 3.77
CA ASP A 103 11.49 27.94 4.84
C ASP A 103 12.73 27.32 5.49
N GLU A 104 13.00 26.05 5.29
CA GLU A 104 14.15 25.31 5.82
C GLU A 104 14.28 25.49 7.34
N ALA A 105 13.16 25.64 8.05
CA ALA A 105 13.10 25.97 9.46
C ALA A 105 13.76 24.88 10.32
N ILE A 106 13.57 23.60 9.98
CA ILE A 106 14.17 22.47 10.69
C ILE A 106 15.70 22.44 10.56
N ILE A 107 16.22 22.94 9.42
CA ILE A 107 17.65 23.08 9.16
C ILE A 107 18.21 24.29 9.89
N LYS A 108 17.53 25.45 9.80
CA LYS A 108 17.89 26.69 10.50
C LYS A 108 17.88 26.53 12.02
N ALA A 109 17.00 25.67 12.53
CA ALA A 109 16.93 25.30 13.95
C ALA A 109 18.05 24.32 14.38
N GLY A 110 18.83 23.77 13.45
CA GLY A 110 19.92 22.84 13.72
C GLY A 110 19.46 21.43 14.12
N ILE A 111 18.19 21.07 13.88
CA ILE A 111 17.65 19.74 14.22
C ILE A 111 18.10 18.70 13.18
N ILE A 112 18.07 19.07 11.89
CA ILE A 112 18.56 18.24 10.79
C ILE A 112 19.73 18.96 10.10
N PRO A 113 20.89 18.31 9.93
CA PRO A 113 22.04 18.92 9.24
C PRO A 113 21.75 19.20 7.77
N ALA A 114 22.12 20.39 7.31
CA ALA A 114 21.90 20.85 5.93
C ALA A 114 22.52 19.90 4.89
N GLU A 115 23.69 19.35 5.18
CA GLU A 115 24.42 18.44 4.30
C GLU A 115 23.70 17.10 4.07
N GLN A 116 22.88 16.63 5.03
CA GLN A 116 22.09 15.41 4.85
C GLN A 116 20.93 15.60 3.86
N ILE A 117 20.54 16.85 3.65
CA ILE A 117 19.46 17.23 2.74
C ILE A 117 20.04 17.63 1.38
N PHE A 118 20.85 18.69 1.34
CA PHE A 118 21.26 19.31 0.08
C PHE A 118 22.28 18.50 -0.73
N ASN A 119 23.02 17.60 -0.08
CA ASN A 119 23.93 16.67 -0.79
C ASN A 119 23.26 15.33 -1.11
N ASN A 120 21.99 15.13 -0.74
CA ASN A 120 21.27 13.91 -1.03
C ASN A 120 20.81 13.90 -2.49
N ALA A 121 21.13 12.84 -3.25
CA ALA A 121 20.74 12.70 -4.65
C ALA A 121 19.22 12.68 -4.90
N GLN A 122 18.42 12.48 -3.85
CA GLN A 122 16.95 12.51 -3.92
C GLN A 122 16.37 13.91 -3.68
N TYR A 123 17.14 14.85 -3.15
CA TYR A 123 16.72 16.25 -3.08
C TYR A 123 16.67 16.83 -4.49
N ARG A 124 15.57 17.52 -4.81
CA ARG A 124 15.32 18.10 -6.14
C ARG A 124 15.31 19.63 -6.04
N PRO A 125 16.41 20.32 -6.38
CA PRO A 125 16.45 21.78 -6.38
C PRO A 125 15.33 22.43 -7.21
N GLU A 126 14.83 21.73 -8.22
CA GLU A 126 13.72 22.13 -9.08
C GLU A 126 12.38 22.30 -8.32
N MET A 127 12.25 21.68 -7.14
CA MET A 127 11.06 21.76 -6.30
C MET A 127 11.08 22.94 -5.31
N ARG A 128 12.19 23.70 -5.22
CA ARG A 128 12.27 24.83 -4.29
C ARG A 128 11.24 25.90 -4.64
N HIS A 129 10.48 26.32 -3.62
CA HIS A 129 9.40 27.29 -3.74
C HIS A 129 8.28 26.90 -4.71
N VAL A 130 8.18 25.62 -5.08
CA VAL A 130 7.05 25.10 -5.83
C VAL A 130 5.91 24.85 -4.86
N GLU A 131 4.87 25.67 -4.99
CA GLU A 131 3.61 25.51 -4.25
C GLU A 131 2.82 24.34 -4.83
N VAL A 132 2.67 23.28 -4.03
CA VAL A 132 1.85 22.12 -4.40
C VAL A 132 0.46 22.24 -3.76
N PRO A 133 -0.60 21.75 -4.41
CA PRO A 133 -1.95 21.84 -3.86
C PRO A 133 -2.03 21.31 -2.42
N ARG A 134 -2.50 22.16 -1.51
CA ARG A 134 -2.68 21.87 -0.07
C ARG A 134 -1.40 21.48 0.68
N ASN A 135 -0.22 21.76 0.13
CA ASN A 135 1.08 21.38 0.69
C ASN A 135 1.23 19.86 0.90
N ILE A 136 0.54 19.04 0.10
CA ILE A 136 0.62 17.59 0.15
C ILE A 136 1.61 17.10 -0.90
N TYR A 137 2.74 16.55 -0.46
CA TYR A 137 3.80 16.01 -1.31
C TYR A 137 3.67 14.50 -1.50
N ALA A 138 3.43 13.77 -0.41
CA ALA A 138 3.17 12.34 -0.44
C ALA A 138 1.67 12.10 -0.24
N GLN A 139 0.91 12.04 -1.35
CA GLN A 139 -0.54 11.77 -1.31
C GLN A 139 -0.83 10.33 -0.90
N ILE A 140 0.11 9.42 -1.18
CA ILE A 140 0.09 8.02 -0.75
C ILE A 140 1.44 7.75 -0.06
N ALA A 141 1.38 7.12 1.11
CA ALA A 141 2.57 6.72 1.86
C ALA A 141 2.41 5.26 2.29
N GLY A 142 3.35 4.40 1.88
CA GLY A 142 3.48 3.05 2.42
C GLY A 142 4.39 3.06 3.62
N ILE A 143 3.97 2.50 4.76
CA ILE A 143 4.76 2.51 6.00
C ILE A 143 4.99 1.07 6.42
N ASP A 144 6.24 0.62 6.35
CA ASP A 144 6.60 -0.75 6.68
C ASP A 144 6.71 -0.89 8.19
N ILE A 145 5.87 -1.75 8.76
CA ILE A 145 5.77 -1.94 10.20
C ILE A 145 6.10 -3.38 10.58
N VAL A 146 6.78 -3.52 11.72
CA VAL A 146 7.00 -4.81 12.37
C VAL A 146 6.44 -4.80 13.77
N ARG A 147 5.99 -5.97 14.23
CA ARG A 147 5.68 -6.21 15.64
C ARG A 147 6.85 -6.96 16.27
N ALA A 148 7.39 -6.44 17.37
CA ALA A 148 8.54 -7.00 18.06
C ALA A 148 8.31 -6.98 19.59
N GLY A 149 9.32 -7.44 20.35
CA GLY A 149 9.30 -7.39 21.81
C GLY A 149 8.12 -8.15 22.42
N GLU A 150 7.35 -7.47 23.26
CA GLU A 150 6.16 -7.98 23.93
C GLU A 150 4.87 -7.65 23.13
N GLY A 151 5.01 -7.24 21.87
CA GLY A 151 3.90 -6.95 20.95
C GLY A 151 3.87 -5.49 20.45
N GLU A 152 4.96 -4.74 20.64
CA GLU A 152 5.06 -3.34 20.22
C GLU A 152 5.30 -3.19 18.71
N PHE A 153 4.79 -2.11 18.13
CA PHE A 153 4.99 -1.79 16.72
C PHE A 153 6.15 -0.83 16.50
N TYR A 154 6.94 -1.11 15.46
CA TYR A 154 8.04 -0.26 15.02
C TYR A 154 7.93 -0.02 13.51
N VAL A 155 8.24 1.21 13.09
CA VAL A 155 8.41 1.54 11.67
C VAL A 155 9.82 1.16 11.24
N LEU A 156 9.93 0.38 10.17
CA LEU A 156 11.21 0.06 9.53
C LEU A 156 11.56 1.05 8.42
N GLU A 157 10.59 1.39 7.58
CA GLU A 157 10.81 2.17 6.37
C GLU A 157 9.56 2.98 5.98
N ASP A 158 9.78 4.15 5.36
CA ASP A 158 8.75 5.00 4.78
C ASP A 158 8.89 5.04 3.25
N ASN A 159 7.84 4.62 2.55
CA ASN A 159 7.76 4.59 1.09
C ASN A 159 6.89 5.76 0.59
N LEU A 160 7.55 6.88 0.26
CA LEU A 160 6.89 8.14 -0.12
C LEU A 160 7.00 8.49 -1.61
N ARG A 161 7.53 7.58 -2.44
CA ARG A 161 7.72 7.80 -3.88
C ARG A 161 6.53 7.27 -4.67
N VAL A 162 6.57 5.99 -5.00
CA VAL A 162 5.51 5.27 -5.72
C VAL A 162 5.25 3.99 -4.94
N PRO A 163 4.61 4.08 -3.75
CA PRO A 163 4.33 2.89 -2.95
C PRO A 163 3.36 1.98 -3.69
N SER A 164 3.64 0.68 -3.67
CA SER A 164 2.84 -0.37 -4.30
C SER A 164 2.36 -1.39 -3.27
N GLY A 165 1.45 -2.29 -3.66
CA GLY A 165 1.03 -3.42 -2.81
C GLY A 165 -0.48 -3.52 -2.60
N VAL A 166 -1.23 -2.47 -2.94
CA VAL A 166 -2.67 -2.36 -2.69
C VAL A 166 -3.45 -3.42 -3.47
N SER A 167 -3.07 -3.74 -4.71
CA SER A 167 -3.78 -4.76 -5.48
C SER A 167 -3.71 -6.11 -4.77
N TYR A 168 -2.58 -6.44 -4.16
CA TYR A 168 -2.42 -7.67 -3.38
C TYR A 168 -3.34 -7.66 -2.15
N MET A 169 -3.34 -6.56 -1.38
CA MET A 169 -4.24 -6.41 -0.22
C MET A 169 -5.72 -6.66 -0.57
N VAL A 170 -6.21 -6.07 -1.65
CA VAL A 170 -7.62 -6.21 -2.05
C VAL A 170 -7.91 -7.62 -2.57
N GLU A 171 -7.01 -8.18 -3.38
CA GLU A 171 -7.21 -9.51 -3.97
C GLU A 171 -7.05 -10.64 -2.93
N ASP A 172 -6.14 -10.51 -1.96
CA ASP A 172 -6.03 -11.42 -0.82
C ASP A 172 -7.32 -11.44 0.01
N ARG A 173 -7.95 -10.27 0.22
CA ARG A 173 -9.25 -10.21 0.89
C ARG A 173 -10.33 -10.94 0.10
N LYS A 174 -10.44 -10.67 -1.21
CA LYS A 174 -11.42 -11.33 -2.08
C LYS A 174 -11.21 -12.85 -2.10
N MET A 175 -9.95 -13.29 -2.14
CA MET A 175 -9.58 -14.70 -2.10
C MET A 175 -10.03 -15.36 -0.81
N MET A 176 -9.67 -14.78 0.35
CA MET A 176 -10.06 -15.30 1.66
C MET A 176 -11.59 -15.40 1.81
N MET A 177 -12.34 -14.38 1.36
CA MET A 177 -13.81 -14.39 1.40
C MET A 177 -14.43 -15.47 0.50
N ARG A 178 -13.81 -15.74 -0.65
CA ARG A 178 -14.25 -16.79 -1.59
C ARG A 178 -13.96 -18.19 -1.04
N LEU A 179 -12.76 -18.40 -0.49
CA LEU A 179 -12.32 -19.71 -0.03
C LEU A 179 -12.98 -20.13 1.27
N PHE A 180 -13.16 -19.17 2.20
CA PHE A 180 -13.58 -19.41 3.59
C PHE A 180 -14.72 -18.46 4.02
N PRO A 181 -15.88 -18.43 3.31
CA PRO A 181 -16.96 -17.50 3.62
C PRO A 181 -17.54 -17.70 5.03
N ASP A 182 -17.49 -18.92 5.57
CA ASP A 182 -17.94 -19.25 6.93
C ASP A 182 -17.01 -18.67 8.01
N LEU A 183 -15.72 -18.51 7.73
CA LEU A 183 -14.78 -17.83 8.63
C LEU A 183 -15.14 -16.33 8.76
N PHE A 184 -15.52 -15.68 7.66
CA PHE A 184 -15.96 -14.27 7.66
C PHE A 184 -17.30 -14.06 8.38
N GLN A 185 -18.11 -15.10 8.57
CA GLN A 185 -19.31 -15.00 9.40
C GLN A 185 -18.99 -14.96 10.91
N ARG A 186 -17.81 -15.46 11.29
CA ARG A 186 -17.36 -15.51 12.70
C ARG A 186 -16.67 -14.21 13.14
N TYR A 187 -16.15 -13.44 12.19
CA TYR A 187 -15.43 -12.20 12.43
C TYR A 187 -16.11 -11.01 11.76
N ARG A 188 -16.18 -9.87 12.45
CA ARG A 188 -16.62 -8.60 11.87
C ARG A 188 -15.44 -7.90 11.19
N VAL A 189 -14.97 -8.46 10.08
CA VAL A 189 -13.81 -7.92 9.33
C VAL A 189 -14.23 -6.63 8.60
N ALA A 190 -13.47 -5.55 8.77
CA ALA A 190 -13.71 -4.30 8.05
C ALA A 190 -13.38 -4.44 6.55
N PRO A 191 -14.21 -3.89 5.64
CA PRO A 191 -13.99 -3.98 4.20
C PRO A 191 -12.75 -3.18 3.76
N VAL A 192 -12.16 -3.54 2.63
CA VAL A 192 -10.99 -2.85 2.02
C VAL A 192 -11.16 -2.57 0.53
N GLU A 193 -12.19 -3.13 -0.09
CA GLU A 193 -12.49 -3.05 -1.52
C GLU A 193 -12.80 -1.63 -2.02
N HIS A 194 -13.16 -0.71 -1.11
CA HIS A 194 -13.45 0.70 -1.41
C HIS A 194 -12.18 1.58 -1.49
N TYR A 195 -10.98 0.99 -1.34
CA TYR A 195 -9.72 1.74 -1.42
C TYR A 195 -9.55 2.51 -2.75
N PRO A 196 -9.81 1.93 -3.95
CA PRO A 196 -9.62 2.67 -5.20
C PRO A 196 -10.51 3.92 -5.30
N ASP A 197 -11.74 3.86 -4.77
CA ASP A 197 -12.63 5.01 -4.71
C ASP A 197 -12.06 6.12 -3.83
N LEU A 198 -11.58 5.77 -2.63
CA LEU A 198 -10.92 6.71 -1.72
C LEU A 198 -9.64 7.30 -2.33
N LEU A 199 -8.87 6.50 -3.07
CA LEU A 199 -7.69 6.98 -3.78
C LEU A 199 -8.08 8.01 -4.83
N LEU A 200 -9.11 7.74 -5.64
CA LEU A 200 -9.59 8.69 -6.64
C LEU A 200 -10.09 9.99 -5.99
N GLU A 201 -10.80 9.90 -4.86
CA GLU A 201 -11.21 11.08 -4.09
C GLU A 201 -10.01 11.88 -3.57
N CYS A 202 -8.98 11.19 -3.05
CA CYS A 202 -7.74 11.80 -2.61
C CYS A 202 -7.06 12.57 -3.75
N LEU A 203 -6.90 11.95 -4.92
CA LEU A 203 -6.30 12.56 -6.11
C LEU A 203 -7.12 13.76 -6.61
N LYS A 204 -8.45 13.66 -6.61
CA LYS A 204 -9.34 14.79 -6.96
C LYS A 204 -9.26 15.94 -5.96
N SER A 205 -8.93 15.66 -4.70
CA SER A 205 -8.83 16.67 -3.64
C SER A 205 -7.62 17.59 -3.77
N VAL A 206 -6.60 17.19 -4.53
CA VAL A 206 -5.36 17.95 -4.79
C VAL A 206 -5.35 18.57 -6.20
N LYS A 207 -6.53 18.80 -6.79
CA LYS A 207 -6.66 19.53 -8.05
C LYS A 207 -6.17 21.00 -7.90
N PRO A 208 -5.65 21.63 -8.97
CA PRO A 208 -5.38 23.06 -8.98
C PRO A 208 -6.62 23.92 -8.70
N GLU A 209 -6.42 25.14 -8.22
CA GLU A 209 -7.50 26.10 -8.02
C GLU A 209 -8.23 26.42 -9.32
N GLY A 210 -9.53 26.71 -9.23
CA GLY A 210 -10.39 27.01 -10.39
C GLY A 210 -10.87 25.78 -11.18
N ILE A 211 -10.22 24.62 -11.08
CA ILE A 211 -10.65 23.39 -11.76
C ILE A 211 -11.90 22.83 -11.08
N LYS A 212 -13.03 22.73 -11.79
CA LYS A 212 -14.27 22.16 -11.20
C LYS A 212 -14.33 20.63 -11.31
N LYS A 213 -13.91 20.08 -12.44
CA LYS A 213 -13.92 18.65 -12.75
C LYS A 213 -12.52 18.23 -13.21
N PRO A 214 -11.65 17.77 -12.31
CA PRO A 214 -10.31 17.32 -12.70
C PRO A 214 -10.39 16.04 -13.53
N ASN A 215 -9.57 15.96 -14.58
CA ASN A 215 -9.33 14.71 -15.30
C ASN A 215 -8.15 13.99 -14.64
N VAL A 216 -8.37 12.78 -14.14
CA VAL A 216 -7.35 11.98 -13.46
C VAL A 216 -6.94 10.85 -14.40
N VAL A 217 -5.64 10.56 -14.48
CA VAL A 217 -5.08 9.47 -15.28
C VAL A 217 -4.00 8.76 -14.46
N VAL A 218 -3.72 7.50 -14.78
CA VAL A 218 -2.57 6.76 -14.23
C VAL A 218 -1.48 6.73 -15.29
N LEU A 219 -0.38 7.46 -15.04
CA LEU A 219 0.80 7.43 -15.89
C LEU A 219 1.66 6.21 -15.55
N THR A 220 1.91 5.36 -16.55
CA THR A 220 2.68 4.12 -16.39
C THR A 220 3.90 4.10 -17.32
N PRO A 221 5.03 3.50 -16.90
CA PRO A 221 6.16 3.22 -17.79
C PRO A 221 5.89 2.08 -18.81
N GLY A 222 4.73 1.41 -18.72
CA GLY A 222 4.32 0.36 -19.65
C GLY A 222 4.56 -1.06 -19.15
N MET A 223 4.24 -2.04 -20.00
CA MET A 223 4.11 -3.47 -19.65
C MET A 223 5.37 -4.16 -19.12
N PHE A 224 6.55 -3.58 -19.35
CA PHE A 224 7.82 -4.15 -18.88
C PHE A 224 8.16 -3.77 -17.44
N ASN A 225 7.32 -2.98 -16.77
CA ASN A 225 7.47 -2.67 -15.36
C ASN A 225 6.81 -3.74 -14.47
N SER A 226 7.49 -4.13 -13.39
CA SER A 226 7.01 -5.18 -12.48
C SER A 226 5.69 -4.86 -11.79
N ALA A 227 5.33 -3.58 -11.63
CA ALA A 227 4.07 -3.14 -11.04
C ALA A 227 2.99 -2.81 -12.08
N TYR A 228 3.20 -3.10 -13.37
CA TYR A 228 2.25 -2.76 -14.44
C TYR A 228 0.85 -3.35 -14.22
N PHE A 229 0.77 -4.54 -13.64
CA PHE A 229 -0.50 -5.14 -13.22
C PHE A 229 -1.25 -4.23 -12.25
N GLU A 230 -0.57 -3.73 -11.20
CA GLU A 230 -1.19 -2.86 -10.20
C GLU A 230 -1.61 -1.51 -10.81
N HIS A 231 -0.82 -0.95 -11.73
CA HIS A 231 -1.19 0.28 -12.43
C HIS A 231 -2.48 0.09 -13.23
N THR A 232 -2.56 -1.00 -14.00
CA THR A 232 -3.73 -1.35 -14.80
C THR A 232 -4.95 -1.62 -13.92
N TYR A 233 -4.76 -2.36 -12.82
CA TYR A 233 -5.77 -2.66 -11.84
C TYR A 233 -6.36 -1.37 -11.23
N LEU A 234 -5.52 -0.48 -10.71
CA LEU A 234 -5.96 0.75 -10.08
C LEU A 234 -6.65 1.67 -11.10
N ALA A 235 -6.11 1.82 -12.32
CA ALA A 235 -6.75 2.61 -13.37
C ALA A 235 -8.17 2.09 -13.68
N GLN A 236 -8.31 0.77 -13.84
CA GLN A 236 -9.60 0.13 -14.09
C GLN A 236 -10.57 0.29 -12.91
N GLN A 237 -10.12 0.07 -11.67
CA GLN A 237 -10.99 0.17 -10.48
C GLN A 237 -11.41 1.63 -10.21
N MET A 238 -10.53 2.61 -10.45
CA MET A 238 -10.87 4.03 -10.35
C MET A 238 -11.70 4.53 -11.53
N GLY A 239 -11.79 3.78 -12.63
CA GLY A 239 -12.46 4.21 -13.85
C GLY A 239 -11.76 5.39 -14.53
N VAL A 240 -10.43 5.37 -14.56
CA VAL A 240 -9.59 6.42 -15.18
C VAL A 240 -8.71 5.83 -16.28
N GLU A 241 -8.21 6.68 -17.18
CA GLU A 241 -7.34 6.24 -18.27
C GLU A 241 -5.96 5.81 -17.75
N LEU A 242 -5.46 4.70 -18.27
CA LEU A 242 -4.07 4.26 -18.13
C LEU A 242 -3.29 4.80 -19.34
N VAL A 243 -2.30 5.65 -19.09
CA VAL A 243 -1.57 6.36 -20.15
C VAL A 243 -0.06 6.15 -20.04
N GLU A 244 0.63 6.14 -21.18
CA GLU A 244 2.09 6.23 -21.25
C GLU A 244 2.53 7.66 -21.60
N GLY A 245 3.82 7.97 -21.42
CA GLY A 245 4.34 9.32 -21.69
C GLY A 245 4.09 9.82 -23.12
N LYS A 246 4.02 8.93 -24.11
CA LYS A 246 3.73 9.28 -25.53
C LYS A 246 2.29 9.74 -25.78
N ASP A 247 1.38 9.35 -24.88
CA ASP A 247 -0.05 9.69 -24.96
C ASP A 247 -0.31 11.10 -24.42
N LEU A 248 0.67 11.70 -23.74
CA LEU A 248 0.61 13.03 -23.18
C LEU A 248 1.49 14.02 -23.96
N PHE A 249 1.14 15.30 -23.94
CA PHE A 249 2.00 16.38 -24.39
C PHE A 249 1.71 17.67 -23.62
N VAL A 250 2.70 18.57 -23.57
CA VAL A 250 2.58 19.87 -22.91
C VAL A 250 2.34 20.94 -23.96
N LYS A 251 1.40 21.85 -23.71
CA LYS A 251 1.15 23.04 -24.51
C LYS A 251 0.58 24.14 -23.62
N ASP A 252 1.03 25.38 -23.79
CA ASP A 252 0.50 26.55 -23.05
C ASP A 252 0.42 26.33 -21.53
N GLU A 253 1.48 25.75 -20.94
CA GLU A 253 1.61 25.39 -19.51
C GLU A 253 0.61 24.33 -18.99
N GLU A 254 -0.12 23.66 -19.87
CA GLU A 254 -1.05 22.58 -19.54
C GLU A 254 -0.60 21.23 -20.13
N VAL A 255 -0.97 20.15 -19.45
CA VAL A 255 -0.76 18.76 -19.92
C VAL A 255 -2.03 18.26 -20.58
N PHE A 256 -1.92 17.83 -21.83
CA PHE A 256 -3.02 17.27 -22.62
C PHE A 256 -2.81 15.79 -22.88
N MET A 257 -3.91 15.04 -22.86
CA MET A 257 -3.96 13.66 -23.33
C MET A 257 -4.42 13.63 -24.78
N ARG A 258 -3.71 12.88 -25.63
CA ARG A 258 -4.11 12.66 -27.03
C ARG A 258 -5.37 11.80 -27.05
N THR A 259 -6.39 12.25 -27.76
CA THR A 259 -7.62 11.48 -28.00
C THR A 259 -7.75 11.19 -29.49
N THR A 260 -8.30 10.04 -29.84
CA THR A 260 -8.69 9.68 -31.21
C THR A 260 -9.98 10.38 -31.64
#